data_AF-A0A6T9ZMV7-F1
#
_entry.id   AF-A0A6T9ZMV7-F1
#
_cell.length_a   1.000
_cell.length_b   1.000
_cell.length_c   1.000
_cell.angle_alpha   90.00
_cell.angle_beta   90.00
_cell.angle_gamma   90.00
#
_symmetry.space_group_name_H-M   'P 1'
#
loop_
_entity.id
_entity.type
_entity.pdbx_description
1 polymer ?
#
loop_
_entity_poly.entity_id
_entity_poly.type
_entity_poly.pdbx_seq_one_letter_code
_entity_poly.pdbx_strand_id
1 'polypeptide(L)'
;RRAVAHRKMGDSEEAVKDLKIAYGKDPANAAVRKELASVQKEIQKAKKAQKASLQKAFSKGGILNDDRVEDEATKAKRLAREKKEAEEALKKRKQQWEDECVSRMAKGEDAISYEDWDKEELAKQKATEEEATRKRKEDEKRRKEERKKAKAAEKTVEKEDDSDDDDTFTEKELAAMRGYKKTADGRITSYFTREQSAEEKAMLNIAPTKISDCTPQPITPSSSAGESGSAWNHAGTWEEKDTTHWCKDHLEKRLLETKVEASGIDGDALYCSITEVKDITGDASVAVVSGKKRYIFDLHCKLKFEINEDSTDDVIASGSLKLPDICSTHHEELEVESSGWKKKPSMANQQIANDCRLRIVSEVRESVKLWVKDFNNHY
;
A
#
# COMPACT_ATOMS: atom_id res chain seq x y z
N ARG A 1 61.52 -0.67 -6.42
CA ARG A 1 61.39 -1.84 -5.52
C ARG A 1 60.12 -1.76 -4.68
N ARG A 2 59.90 -0.68 -3.91
CA ARG A 2 58.65 -0.44 -3.15
C ARG A 2 57.39 -0.53 -4.03
N ALA A 3 57.38 0.13 -5.20
CA ALA A 3 56.30 -0.01 -6.18
C ALA A 3 55.97 -1.46 -6.60
N VAL A 4 57.00 -2.32 -6.74
CA VAL A 4 56.82 -3.72 -7.13
C VAL A 4 56.19 -4.52 -5.98
N ALA A 5 56.49 -4.17 -4.73
CA ALA A 5 55.83 -4.75 -3.56
C ALA A 5 54.35 -4.32 -3.50
N HIS A 6 54.04 -3.03 -3.67
CA HIS A 6 52.64 -2.56 -3.73
C HIS A 6 51.85 -3.24 -4.84
N ARG A 7 52.45 -3.40 -6.03
CA ARG A 7 51.83 -4.13 -7.14
C ARG A 7 51.53 -5.59 -6.78
N LYS A 8 52.44 -6.28 -6.08
CA LYS A 8 52.22 -7.67 -5.62
C LYS A 8 51.14 -7.77 -4.53
N MET A 9 50.97 -6.73 -3.73
CA MET A 9 49.93 -6.64 -2.70
C MET A 9 48.56 -6.26 -3.26
N GLY A 10 48.46 -5.92 -4.55
CA GLY A 10 47.21 -5.47 -5.19
C GLY A 10 46.98 -3.94 -5.12
N ASP A 11 47.83 -3.21 -4.41
CA ASP A 11 47.78 -1.75 -4.27
C ASP A 11 48.35 -1.04 -5.51
N SER A 12 47.58 -1.09 -6.59
CA SER A 12 47.97 -0.53 -7.88
C SER A 12 48.13 1.00 -7.84
N GLU A 13 47.42 1.70 -6.95
CA GLU A 13 47.49 3.16 -6.82
C GLU A 13 48.78 3.63 -6.14
N GLU A 14 49.18 2.99 -5.05
CA GLU A 14 50.46 3.26 -4.37
C GLU A 14 51.66 2.86 -5.24
N ALA A 15 51.53 1.76 -6.01
CA ALA A 15 52.53 1.38 -7.00
C ALA A 15 52.77 2.47 -8.06
N VAL A 16 51.71 3.15 -8.53
CA VAL A 16 51.85 4.27 -9.49
C VAL A 16 52.49 5.50 -8.84
N LYS A 17 52.14 5.83 -7.60
CA LYS A 17 52.75 6.96 -6.89
C LYS A 17 54.26 6.77 -6.77
N ASP A 18 54.69 5.58 -6.35
CA ASP A 18 56.11 5.24 -6.25
C ASP A 18 56.83 5.22 -7.60
N LEU A 19 56.19 4.71 -8.66
CA LEU A 19 56.76 4.70 -10.01
C LEU A 19 56.88 6.10 -10.60
N LYS A 20 55.94 7.02 -10.29
CA LYS A 20 56.03 8.42 -10.69
C LYS A 20 57.18 9.14 -9.99
N ILE A 21 57.39 8.89 -8.70
CA ILE A 21 58.53 9.45 -7.95
C ILE A 21 59.85 8.91 -8.53
N ALA A 22 59.91 7.62 -8.86
CA ALA A 22 61.09 7.02 -9.48
C ALA A 22 61.34 7.59 -10.89
N TYR A 23 60.29 7.80 -11.68
CA TYR A 23 60.37 8.38 -13.02
C TYR A 23 60.84 9.84 -12.99
N GLY A 24 60.40 10.63 -12.00
CA GLY A 24 60.87 12.01 -11.83
C GLY A 24 62.35 12.12 -11.44
N LYS A 25 62.91 11.09 -10.79
CA LYS A 25 64.34 11.03 -10.43
C LYS A 25 65.24 10.47 -11.54
N ASP A 26 64.74 9.50 -12.30
CA ASP A 26 65.47 8.88 -13.41
C ASP A 26 64.51 8.60 -14.59
N PRO A 27 64.30 9.60 -15.48
CA PRO A 27 63.41 9.45 -16.63
C PRO A 27 63.93 8.47 -17.70
N ALA A 28 65.26 8.25 -17.75
CA ALA A 28 65.89 7.38 -18.75
C ALA A 28 65.67 5.89 -18.44
N ASN A 29 65.39 5.56 -17.19
CA ASN A 29 65.18 4.20 -16.73
C ASN A 29 64.07 3.45 -17.50
N ALA A 30 64.48 2.47 -18.31
CA ALA A 30 63.55 1.68 -19.11
C ALA A 30 62.63 0.79 -18.25
N ALA A 31 63.11 0.30 -17.11
CA ALA A 31 62.33 -0.57 -16.23
C ALA A 31 61.18 0.19 -15.56
N VAL A 32 61.44 1.41 -15.07
CA VAL A 32 60.41 2.25 -14.44
C VAL A 32 59.32 2.65 -15.45
N ARG A 33 59.71 3.03 -16.68
CA ARG A 33 58.75 3.37 -17.74
C ARG A 33 57.84 2.19 -18.12
N LYS A 34 58.42 1.00 -18.28
CA LYS A 34 57.69 -0.21 -18.63
C LYS A 34 56.72 -0.64 -17.53
N GLU A 35 57.16 -0.60 -16.28
CA GLU A 35 56.33 -0.92 -15.10
C GLU A 35 55.19 0.10 -14.93
N LEU A 36 55.47 1.39 -15.08
CA LEU A 36 54.45 2.45 -14.97
C LEU A 36 53.36 2.28 -16.03
N ALA A 37 53.74 2.02 -17.29
CA ALA A 37 52.79 1.78 -18.37
C ALA A 37 51.94 0.50 -18.12
N SER A 38 52.57 -0.56 -17.58
CA SER A 38 51.86 -1.80 -17.24
C SER A 38 50.81 -1.59 -16.15
N VAL A 39 51.17 -0.92 -15.05
CA VAL A 39 50.25 -0.69 -13.93
C VAL A 39 49.12 0.28 -14.33
N GLN A 40 49.41 1.30 -15.14
CA GLN A 40 48.37 2.19 -15.68
C GLN A 40 47.35 1.45 -16.55
N LYS A 41 47.81 0.49 -17.38
CA LYS A 41 46.91 -0.34 -18.20
C LYS A 41 46.03 -1.24 -17.35
N GLU A 42 46.57 -1.78 -16.26
CA GLU A 42 45.81 -2.57 -15.27
C GLU A 42 44.71 -1.74 -14.60
N ILE A 43 45.04 -0.51 -14.14
CA ILE A 43 44.07 0.41 -13.53
C ILE A 43 42.97 0.80 -14.53
N GLN A 44 43.33 1.11 -15.78
CA GLN A 44 42.33 1.44 -16.81
C GLN A 44 41.39 0.27 -17.09
N LYS A 45 41.91 -0.96 -17.14
CA LYS A 45 41.11 -2.18 -17.31
C LYS A 45 40.18 -2.39 -16.12
N ALA A 46 40.66 -2.19 -14.89
CA ALA A 46 39.86 -2.29 -13.67
C ALA A 46 38.74 -1.23 -13.64
N LYS A 47 39.04 0.04 -13.97
CA LYS A 47 38.03 1.11 -14.05
C LYS A 47 36.97 0.83 -15.13
N LYS A 48 37.38 0.30 -16.29
CA LYS A 48 36.44 -0.09 -17.35
C LYS A 48 35.54 -1.24 -16.89
N ALA A 49 36.08 -2.24 -16.20
CA ALA A 49 35.31 -3.36 -15.64
C ALA A 49 34.34 -2.89 -14.55
N GLN A 50 34.78 -2.01 -13.65
CA GLN A 50 33.92 -1.39 -12.63
C GLN A 50 32.81 -0.56 -13.28
N LYS A 51 33.11 0.28 -14.27
CA LYS A 51 32.10 1.06 -15.00
C LYS A 51 31.09 0.16 -15.71
N ALA A 52 31.54 -0.93 -16.35
CA ALA A 52 30.64 -1.89 -16.99
C ALA A 52 29.76 -2.63 -15.98
N SER A 53 30.33 -3.04 -14.85
CA SER A 53 29.59 -3.66 -13.75
C SER A 53 28.57 -2.71 -13.13
N LEU A 54 28.95 -1.45 -12.93
CA LEU A 54 28.09 -0.40 -12.42
C LEU A 54 26.97 -0.09 -13.42
N GLN A 55 27.30 0.11 -14.69
CA GLN A 55 26.30 0.32 -15.74
C GLN A 55 25.32 -0.85 -15.84
N LYS A 56 25.79 -2.10 -15.67
CA LYS A 56 24.93 -3.28 -15.63
C LYS A 56 24.05 -3.34 -14.37
N ALA A 57 24.57 -2.89 -13.22
CA ALA A 57 23.82 -2.81 -11.97
C ALA A 57 22.75 -1.70 -12.04
N PHE A 58 23.06 -0.56 -12.66
CA PHE A 58 22.13 0.54 -12.86
C PHE A 58 21.10 0.26 -13.96
N SER A 59 21.46 -0.46 -15.03
CA SER A 59 20.49 -0.90 -16.05
C SER A 59 19.56 -1.99 -15.53
N LYS A 60 19.97 -2.74 -14.48
CA LYS A 60 19.13 -3.75 -13.82
C LYS A 60 18.40 -3.19 -12.58
N GLY A 61 18.74 -1.97 -12.16
CA GLY A 61 18.12 -1.24 -11.05
C GLY A 61 17.06 -0.22 -11.49
N GLY A 62 16.58 -0.28 -12.74
CA GLY A 62 15.42 0.47 -13.23
C GLY A 62 14.10 -0.13 -12.76
N ILE A 63 13.96 -0.40 -11.48
CA ILE A 63 12.71 -0.83 -10.83
C ILE A 63 12.24 0.42 -10.06
N LEU A 64 11.32 1.22 -10.64
CA LEU A 64 10.19 1.85 -9.91
C LEU A 64 9.40 2.85 -10.78
N ASN A 65 10.04 3.50 -11.77
CA ASN A 65 9.39 4.61 -12.48
C ASN A 65 8.92 4.32 -13.91
N ASP A 66 9.49 3.32 -14.60
CA ASP A 66 9.03 2.93 -15.94
C ASP A 66 7.85 1.94 -15.88
N ASP A 67 7.92 0.98 -14.95
CA ASP A 67 6.86 -0.02 -14.71
C ASP A 67 5.51 0.62 -14.37
N ARG A 68 5.49 1.76 -13.66
CA ARG A 68 4.23 2.44 -13.29
C ARG A 68 3.53 3.07 -14.50
N VAL A 69 4.29 3.63 -15.44
CA VAL A 69 3.73 4.24 -16.66
C VAL A 69 3.27 3.15 -17.63
N GLU A 70 4.01 2.06 -17.75
CA GLU A 70 3.60 0.90 -18.55
C GLU A 70 2.40 0.16 -17.93
N ASP A 71 2.34 0.02 -16.60
CA ASP A 71 1.18 -0.55 -15.90
C ASP A 71 -0.06 0.34 -16.01
N GLU A 72 0.08 1.65 -15.92
CA GLU A 72 -1.02 2.59 -16.15
C GLU A 72 -1.52 2.53 -17.60
N ALA A 73 -0.61 2.42 -18.58
CA ALA A 73 -0.96 2.29 -20.00
C ALA A 73 -1.62 0.94 -20.33
N THR A 74 -1.16 -0.16 -19.74
CA THR A 74 -1.79 -1.49 -19.92
C THR A 74 -3.15 -1.55 -19.25
N LYS A 75 -3.30 -0.95 -18.05
CA LYS A 75 -4.58 -0.79 -17.36
C LYS A 75 -5.56 0.05 -18.19
N ALA A 76 -5.11 1.15 -18.77
CA ALA A 76 -5.93 1.99 -19.65
C ALA A 76 -6.37 1.23 -20.92
N LYS A 77 -5.49 0.45 -21.54
CA LYS A 77 -5.83 -0.40 -22.70
C LYS A 77 -6.85 -1.48 -22.34
N ARG A 78 -6.74 -2.12 -21.17
CA ARG A 78 -7.71 -3.11 -20.70
C ARG A 78 -9.08 -2.49 -20.48
N LEU A 79 -9.13 -1.34 -19.81
CA LEU A 79 -10.37 -0.63 -19.52
C LEU A 79 -11.04 -0.09 -20.80
N ALA A 80 -10.26 0.36 -21.78
CA ALA A 80 -10.78 0.74 -23.09
C ALA A 80 -11.36 -0.45 -23.86
N ARG A 81 -10.72 -1.63 -23.79
CA ARG A 81 -11.23 -2.86 -24.39
C ARG A 81 -12.53 -3.31 -23.71
N GLU A 82 -12.57 -3.34 -22.39
CA GLU A 82 -13.78 -3.68 -21.61
C GLU A 82 -14.94 -2.72 -21.93
N LYS A 83 -14.67 -1.42 -22.05
CA LYS A 83 -15.68 -0.43 -22.43
C LYS A 83 -16.22 -0.69 -23.84
N LYS A 84 -15.36 -1.02 -24.80
CA LYS A 84 -15.75 -1.34 -26.18
C LYS A 84 -16.56 -2.63 -26.25
N GLU A 85 -16.14 -3.66 -25.52
CA GLU A 85 -16.88 -4.94 -25.42
C GLU A 85 -18.25 -4.74 -24.78
N ALA A 86 -18.36 -3.90 -23.73
CA ALA A 86 -19.63 -3.54 -23.11
C ALA A 86 -20.55 -2.76 -24.06
N GLU A 87 -20.00 -1.82 -24.84
CA GLU A 87 -20.76 -1.07 -25.84
C GLU A 87 -21.25 -1.96 -26.99
N GLU A 88 -20.41 -2.87 -27.49
CA GLU A 88 -20.80 -3.87 -28.49
C GLU A 88 -21.84 -4.85 -27.94
N ALA A 89 -21.75 -5.26 -26.68
CA ALA A 89 -22.75 -6.09 -26.02
C ALA A 89 -24.10 -5.37 -25.90
N LEU A 90 -24.11 -4.09 -25.48
CA LEU A 90 -25.32 -3.27 -25.45
C LEU A 90 -25.91 -3.09 -26.86
N LYS A 91 -25.08 -2.91 -27.89
CA LYS A 91 -25.53 -2.81 -29.28
C LYS A 91 -26.18 -4.10 -29.77
N LYS A 92 -25.57 -5.26 -29.51
CA LYS A 92 -26.17 -6.57 -29.83
C LYS A 92 -27.48 -6.79 -29.09
N ARG A 93 -27.54 -6.40 -27.82
CA ARG A 93 -28.73 -6.50 -26.98
C ARG A 93 -29.88 -5.63 -27.51
N LYS A 94 -29.58 -4.42 -27.98
CA LYS A 94 -30.55 -3.56 -28.68
C LYS A 94 -31.02 -4.15 -30.00
N GLN A 95 -30.12 -4.74 -30.79
CA GLN A 95 -30.50 -5.44 -32.03
C GLN A 95 -31.45 -6.61 -31.77
N GLN A 96 -31.18 -7.41 -30.73
CA GLN A 96 -32.08 -8.50 -30.31
C GLN A 96 -33.47 -8.00 -29.91
N TRP A 97 -33.55 -6.86 -29.23
CA TRP A 97 -34.82 -6.23 -28.91
C TRP A 97 -35.56 -5.72 -30.16
N GLU A 98 -34.83 -5.13 -31.12
CA GLU A 98 -35.40 -4.70 -32.41
C GLU A 98 -35.96 -5.90 -33.21
N ASP A 99 -35.20 -7.00 -33.29
CA ASP A 99 -35.62 -8.24 -33.96
C ASP A 99 -36.84 -8.90 -33.29
N GLU A 100 -36.90 -8.86 -31.96
CA GLU A 100 -38.05 -9.35 -31.17
C GLU A 100 -39.29 -8.46 -31.38
N CYS A 101 -39.11 -7.14 -31.45
CA CYS A 101 -40.20 -6.21 -31.77
C CYS A 101 -40.76 -6.46 -33.18
N VAL A 102 -39.90 -6.70 -34.16
CA VAL A 102 -40.30 -7.07 -35.52
C VAL A 102 -41.05 -8.41 -35.53
N SER A 103 -40.57 -9.40 -34.75
CA SER A 103 -41.20 -10.72 -34.62
C SER A 103 -42.58 -10.65 -33.97
N ARG A 104 -42.78 -9.75 -33.00
CA ARG A 104 -44.09 -9.49 -32.37
C ARG A 104 -45.07 -8.78 -33.30
N MET A 105 -44.60 -7.79 -34.06
CA MET A 105 -45.43 -7.13 -35.09
C MET A 105 -45.90 -8.13 -36.15
N ALA A 106 -45.05 -9.08 -36.56
CA ALA A 106 -45.45 -10.14 -37.50
C ALA A 106 -46.50 -11.11 -36.93
N LYS A 107 -46.58 -11.25 -35.59
CA LYS A 107 -47.58 -12.05 -34.88
C LYS A 107 -48.84 -11.26 -34.51
N GLY A 108 -48.87 -9.95 -34.75
CA GLY A 108 -50.00 -9.07 -34.41
C GLY A 108 -50.06 -8.66 -32.93
N GLU A 109 -48.94 -8.74 -32.21
CA GLU A 109 -48.80 -8.33 -30.80
C GLU A 109 -48.23 -6.90 -30.69
N ASP A 110 -48.58 -6.18 -29.62
CA ASP A 110 -48.08 -4.83 -29.35
C ASP A 110 -46.57 -4.81 -29.04
N ALA A 111 -45.90 -3.71 -29.41
CA ALA A 111 -44.47 -3.53 -29.17
C ALA A 111 -44.16 -3.41 -27.66
N ILE A 112 -43.15 -4.13 -27.20
CA ILE A 112 -42.69 -4.12 -25.80
C ILE A 112 -41.55 -3.12 -25.60
N SER A 113 -41.56 -2.42 -24.47
CA SER A 113 -40.49 -1.51 -24.04
C SER A 113 -39.18 -2.25 -23.79
N TYR A 114 -38.04 -1.62 -24.14
CA TYR A 114 -36.70 -2.19 -23.95
C TYR A 114 -36.43 -2.59 -22.49
N GLU A 115 -36.90 -1.79 -21.51
CA GLU A 115 -36.68 -2.07 -20.08
C GLU A 115 -37.45 -3.29 -19.57
N ASP A 116 -38.62 -3.57 -20.16
CA ASP A 116 -39.45 -4.70 -19.74
C ASP A 116 -39.03 -5.99 -20.46
N TRP A 117 -38.62 -5.89 -21.74
CA TRP A 117 -37.94 -6.97 -22.45
C TRP A 117 -36.63 -7.36 -21.74
N ASP A 118 -35.85 -6.38 -21.28
CA ASP A 118 -34.57 -6.62 -20.60
C ASP A 118 -34.75 -7.38 -19.28
N LYS A 119 -35.79 -7.04 -18.51
CA LYS A 119 -36.15 -7.74 -17.27
C LYS A 119 -36.64 -9.16 -17.54
N GLU A 120 -37.48 -9.34 -18.57
CA GLU A 120 -37.99 -10.66 -18.94
C GLU A 120 -36.85 -11.59 -19.40
N GLU A 121 -35.92 -11.07 -20.18
CA GLU A 121 -34.78 -11.84 -20.69
C GLU A 121 -33.77 -12.16 -19.59
N LEU A 122 -33.51 -11.22 -18.68
CA LEU A 122 -32.70 -11.48 -17.49
C LEU A 122 -33.34 -12.53 -16.57
N ALA A 123 -34.67 -12.52 -16.44
CA ALA A 123 -35.40 -13.52 -15.67
C ALA A 123 -35.33 -14.91 -16.32
N LYS A 124 -35.46 -14.99 -17.66
CA LYS A 124 -35.26 -16.24 -18.42
C LYS A 124 -33.84 -16.78 -18.26
N GLN A 125 -32.82 -15.94 -18.39
CA GLN A 125 -31.43 -16.35 -18.19
C GLN A 125 -31.19 -16.89 -16.78
N LYS A 126 -31.66 -16.20 -15.73
CA LYS A 126 -31.58 -16.67 -14.34
C LYS A 126 -32.30 -18.00 -14.13
N ALA A 127 -33.50 -18.16 -14.68
CA ALA A 127 -34.26 -19.40 -14.57
C ALA A 127 -33.52 -20.58 -15.24
N THR A 128 -32.93 -20.37 -16.42
CA THR A 128 -32.14 -21.41 -17.10
C THR A 128 -30.86 -21.78 -16.34
N GLU A 129 -30.21 -20.80 -15.70
CA GLU A 129 -29.02 -21.03 -14.87
C GLU A 129 -29.37 -21.79 -13.57
N GLU A 130 -30.48 -21.42 -12.91
CA GLU A 130 -31.01 -22.14 -11.75
C GLU A 130 -31.40 -23.58 -12.10
N GLU A 131 -32.00 -23.82 -13.26
CA GLU A 131 -32.33 -25.16 -13.72
C GLU A 131 -31.07 -25.98 -14.03
N ALA A 132 -30.08 -25.39 -14.70
CA ALA A 132 -28.81 -26.04 -15.00
C ALA A 132 -28.03 -26.40 -13.73
N THR A 133 -28.01 -25.51 -12.74
CA THR A 133 -27.37 -25.79 -11.44
C THR A 133 -28.12 -26.87 -10.66
N ARG A 134 -29.45 -26.92 -10.73
CA ARG A 134 -30.25 -27.99 -10.14
C ARG A 134 -29.94 -29.35 -10.79
N LYS A 135 -29.90 -29.42 -12.12
CA LYS A 135 -29.52 -30.63 -12.88
C LYS A 135 -28.12 -31.11 -12.52
N ARG A 136 -27.14 -30.20 -12.42
CA ARG A 136 -25.77 -30.54 -12.02
C ARG A 136 -25.70 -31.13 -10.60
N LYS A 137 -26.45 -30.57 -9.65
CA LYS A 137 -26.54 -31.08 -8.27
C LYS A 137 -27.20 -32.45 -8.21
N GLU A 138 -28.20 -32.70 -9.05
CA GLU A 138 -28.89 -34.00 -9.14
C GLU A 138 -27.99 -35.07 -9.74
N ASP A 139 -27.29 -34.77 -10.83
CA ASP A 139 -26.31 -35.66 -11.45
C ASP A 139 -25.15 -35.99 -10.48
N GLU A 140 -24.68 -35.00 -9.70
CA GLU A 140 -23.65 -35.24 -8.69
C GLU A 140 -24.13 -36.17 -7.56
N LYS A 141 -25.39 -36.02 -7.12
CA LYS A 141 -26.00 -36.92 -6.13
C LYS A 141 -26.14 -38.34 -6.70
N ARG A 142 -26.64 -38.49 -7.92
CA ARG A 142 -26.76 -39.80 -8.59
C ARG A 142 -25.42 -40.50 -8.70
N ARG A 143 -24.38 -39.80 -9.16
CA ARG A 143 -23.00 -40.33 -9.25
C ARG A 143 -22.44 -40.75 -7.89
N LYS A 144 -22.77 -40.00 -6.82
CA LYS A 144 -22.33 -40.32 -5.46
C LYS A 144 -23.04 -41.56 -4.91
N GLU A 145 -24.31 -41.76 -5.23
CA GLU A 145 -25.08 -42.95 -4.85
C GLU A 145 -24.64 -44.19 -5.61
N GLU A 146 -24.39 -44.10 -6.92
CA GLU A 146 -23.80 -45.17 -7.72
C GLU A 146 -22.44 -45.59 -7.16
N ARG A 147 -21.57 -44.63 -6.81
CA ARG A 147 -20.27 -44.91 -6.19
C ARG A 147 -20.41 -45.58 -4.82
N LYS A 148 -21.45 -45.25 -4.04
CA LYS A 148 -21.73 -45.92 -2.76
C LYS A 148 -22.23 -47.35 -2.96
N LYS A 149 -23.11 -47.58 -3.94
CA LYS A 149 -23.64 -48.92 -4.27
C LYS A 149 -22.53 -49.83 -4.81
N ALA A 150 -21.67 -49.32 -5.69
CA ALA A 150 -20.51 -50.07 -6.19
C ALA A 150 -19.57 -50.50 -5.05
N LYS A 151 -19.24 -49.59 -4.12
CA LYS A 151 -18.44 -49.91 -2.94
C LYS A 151 -19.11 -50.89 -1.98
N ALA A 152 -20.44 -50.87 -1.87
CA ALA A 152 -21.18 -51.83 -1.04
C ALA A 152 -21.19 -53.22 -1.69
N ALA A 153 -21.33 -53.30 -3.02
CA ALA A 153 -21.28 -54.55 -3.77
C ALA A 153 -19.88 -55.18 -3.74
N GLU A 154 -18.82 -54.38 -3.87
CA GLU A 154 -17.42 -54.82 -3.74
C GLU A 154 -17.15 -55.42 -2.35
N LYS A 155 -17.70 -54.80 -1.30
CA LYS A 155 -17.60 -55.28 0.09
C LYS A 155 -18.42 -56.55 0.37
N THR A 156 -19.47 -56.84 -0.40
CA THR A 156 -20.20 -58.11 -0.30
C THR A 156 -19.51 -59.24 -1.05
N VAL A 157 -18.81 -58.93 -2.15
CA VAL A 157 -18.03 -59.91 -2.91
C VAL A 157 -16.77 -60.34 -2.15
N GLU A 158 -16.11 -59.43 -1.42
CA GLU A 158 -15.01 -59.78 -0.49
C GLU A 158 -15.44 -60.63 0.72
N LYS A 159 -16.75 -60.89 0.91
CA LYS A 159 -17.28 -61.62 2.07
C LYS A 159 -17.74 -63.05 1.76
N GLU A 160 -17.70 -63.46 0.50
CA GLU A 160 -18.14 -64.80 0.05
C GLU A 160 -16.99 -65.69 -0.44
N ASP A 161 -15.74 -65.22 -0.41
CA ASP A 161 -14.57 -66.02 -0.77
C ASP A 161 -13.53 -65.94 0.35
N ASP A 162 -13.76 -66.71 1.42
CA ASP A 162 -12.68 -67.10 2.33
C ASP A 162 -12.97 -68.48 2.95
N SER A 163 -12.50 -69.52 2.24
CA SER A 163 -12.33 -70.88 2.72
C SER A 163 -10.90 -71.31 2.39
N ASP A 164 -10.03 -71.18 3.40
CA ASP A 164 -8.83 -71.98 3.72
C ASP A 164 -7.69 -72.05 2.67
N ASP A 165 -6.58 -71.31 2.91
CA ASP A 165 -5.31 -71.87 3.43
C ASP A 165 -4.18 -70.81 3.53
N ASP A 166 -3.42 -70.91 4.63
CA ASP A 166 -2.03 -70.47 4.93
C ASP A 166 -1.62 -68.98 5.13
N ASP A 167 -1.02 -68.73 6.29
CA ASP A 167 -0.14 -67.61 6.70
C ASP A 167 -0.62 -66.14 6.66
N THR A 168 -1.72 -65.77 7.36
CA THR A 168 -1.98 -64.35 7.70
C THR A 168 -2.50 -64.11 9.13
N PHE A 169 -1.90 -63.13 9.82
CA PHE A 169 -2.22 -62.71 11.19
C PHE A 169 -3.72 -62.42 11.39
N THR A 170 -4.26 -62.84 12.54
CA THR A 170 -5.68 -62.65 12.86
C THR A 170 -6.10 -61.17 12.81
N GLU A 171 -7.33 -60.88 12.37
CA GLU A 171 -7.87 -59.52 12.19
C GLU A 171 -7.77 -58.65 13.47
N LYS A 172 -7.76 -59.31 14.64
CA LYS A 172 -7.59 -58.70 15.96
C LYS A 172 -6.15 -58.23 16.21
N GLU A 173 -5.15 -58.94 15.71
CA GLU A 173 -3.72 -58.59 15.78
C GLU A 173 -3.35 -57.53 14.73
N LEU A 174 -3.93 -57.59 13.53
CA LEU A 174 -3.76 -56.57 12.49
C LEU A 174 -4.38 -55.21 12.89
N ALA A 175 -5.49 -55.23 13.64
CA ALA A 175 -6.12 -54.03 14.19
C ALA A 175 -5.28 -53.37 15.31
N ALA A 176 -4.54 -54.17 16.09
CA ALA A 176 -3.61 -53.66 17.10
C ALA A 176 -2.35 -53.03 16.48
N MET A 177 -1.88 -53.53 15.34
CA MET A 177 -0.71 -53.01 14.61
C MET A 177 -0.98 -51.74 13.78
N ARG A 178 -2.24 -51.45 13.43
CA ARG A 178 -2.61 -50.30 12.56
C ARG A 178 -2.90 -48.99 13.31
N GLY A 179 -2.75 -48.94 14.64
CA GLY A 179 -2.82 -47.70 15.41
C GLY A 179 -4.20 -47.01 15.42
N TYR A 180 -5.29 -47.73 15.17
CA TYR A 180 -6.63 -47.17 15.25
C TYR A 180 -7.24 -47.39 16.63
N LYS A 181 -7.79 -46.34 17.24
CA LYS A 181 -8.48 -46.40 18.53
C LYS A 181 -9.98 -46.55 18.28
N LYS A 182 -10.64 -47.42 19.04
CA LYS A 182 -12.11 -47.50 19.08
C LYS A 182 -12.63 -46.50 20.11
N THR A 183 -13.48 -45.59 19.67
CA THR A 183 -14.18 -44.64 20.54
C THR A 183 -15.30 -45.34 21.32
N ALA A 184 -15.74 -44.76 22.45
CA ALA A 184 -16.83 -45.31 23.27
C ALA A 184 -18.13 -45.59 22.46
N ASP A 185 -18.36 -44.84 21.39
CA ASP A 185 -19.47 -45.02 20.45
C ASP A 185 -19.26 -46.15 19.40
N GLY A 186 -18.18 -46.94 19.53
CA GLY A 186 -17.86 -48.06 18.62
C GLY A 186 -17.23 -47.66 17.29
N ARG A 187 -16.97 -46.37 17.05
CA ARG A 187 -16.35 -45.86 15.81
C ARG A 187 -14.83 -46.01 15.85
N ILE A 188 -14.25 -46.53 14.76
CA ILE A 188 -12.79 -46.67 14.59
C ILE A 188 -12.24 -45.32 14.10
N THR A 189 -11.35 -44.71 14.87
CA THR A 189 -10.73 -43.40 14.57
C THR A 189 -9.20 -43.52 14.57
N SER A 190 -8.51 -42.63 13.86
CA SER A 190 -7.04 -42.64 13.79
C SER A 190 -6.43 -42.24 15.14
N TYR A 191 -5.19 -42.67 15.40
CA TYR A 191 -4.47 -42.42 16.67
C TYR A 191 -4.42 -40.94 17.11
N PHE A 192 -4.53 -40.01 16.16
CA PHE A 192 -4.51 -38.56 16.40
C PHE A 192 -5.89 -37.96 16.76
N THR A 193 -6.94 -38.77 16.81
CA THR A 193 -8.28 -38.29 17.13
C THR A 193 -8.45 -38.25 18.65
N ARG A 194 -8.33 -37.06 19.26
CA ARG A 194 -8.62 -36.86 20.69
C ARG A 194 -10.13 -36.77 20.89
N GLU A 195 -10.65 -37.61 21.78
CA GLU A 195 -12.02 -37.47 22.27
C GLU A 195 -12.08 -36.30 23.23
N GLN A 196 -12.88 -35.29 22.88
CA GLN A 196 -13.18 -34.17 23.77
C GLN A 196 -14.15 -34.67 24.85
N SER A 197 -13.79 -34.42 26.10
CA SER A 197 -14.64 -34.71 27.26
C SER A 197 -15.96 -33.93 27.20
N ALA A 198 -16.97 -34.39 27.95
CA ALA A 198 -18.28 -33.72 27.98
C ALA A 198 -18.19 -32.26 28.44
N GLU A 199 -17.28 -31.96 29.37
CA GLU A 199 -16.99 -30.60 29.84
C GLU A 199 -16.32 -29.74 28.74
N GLU A 200 -15.33 -30.27 28.02
CA GLU A 200 -14.68 -29.56 26.90
C GLU A 200 -15.67 -29.26 25.76
N LYS A 201 -16.58 -30.19 25.46
CA LYS A 201 -17.65 -29.98 24.46
C LYS A 201 -18.66 -28.92 24.91
N ALA A 202 -18.96 -28.82 26.21
CA ALA A 202 -19.84 -27.80 26.75
C ALA A 202 -19.21 -26.39 26.65
N MET A 203 -17.90 -26.28 26.84
CA MET A 203 -17.13 -25.03 26.71
C MET A 203 -16.95 -24.57 25.25
N LEU A 204 -17.02 -25.50 24.29
CA LEU A 204 -16.88 -25.24 22.85
C LEU A 204 -18.22 -25.00 22.13
N ASN A 205 -19.31 -24.77 22.87
CA ASN A 205 -20.63 -24.53 22.30
C ASN A 205 -20.74 -23.11 21.70
N ILE A 206 -20.10 -22.89 20.55
CA ILE A 206 -20.08 -21.63 19.78
C ILE A 206 -21.24 -21.63 18.76
N ALA A 207 -22.32 -22.34 19.03
CA ALA A 207 -23.51 -22.29 18.17
C ALA A 207 -24.16 -20.90 18.32
N PRO A 208 -24.50 -20.20 17.23
CA PRO A 208 -25.16 -18.90 17.32
C PRO A 208 -26.51 -19.05 18.02
N THR A 209 -26.61 -18.48 19.22
CA THR A 209 -27.85 -18.43 19.99
C THR A 209 -28.80 -17.44 19.33
N LYS A 210 -30.02 -17.87 19.03
CA LYS A 210 -31.07 -16.96 18.56
C LYS A 210 -31.33 -15.91 19.64
N ILE A 211 -31.23 -14.64 19.27
CA ILE A 211 -31.62 -13.52 20.11
C ILE A 211 -33.15 -13.53 20.16
N SER A 212 -33.72 -14.07 21.24
CA SER A 212 -35.13 -13.93 21.56
C SER A 212 -35.31 -12.67 22.41
N ASP A 213 -36.14 -11.76 21.90
CA ASP A 213 -36.71 -10.58 22.53
C ASP A 213 -35.75 -9.45 22.92
N CYS A 214 -35.22 -8.78 21.90
CA CYS A 214 -34.81 -7.38 22.03
C CYS A 214 -35.71 -6.53 21.13
N THR A 215 -36.75 -5.96 21.71
CA THR A 215 -37.44 -4.78 21.15
C THR A 215 -36.38 -3.75 20.72
N PRO A 216 -36.40 -3.22 19.49
CA PRO A 216 -35.46 -2.19 19.08
C PRO A 216 -35.72 -0.93 19.91
N GLN A 217 -34.90 -0.74 20.95
CA GLN A 217 -34.79 0.55 21.63
C GLN A 217 -34.04 1.48 20.68
N PRO A 218 -34.62 2.63 20.28
CA PRO A 218 -33.87 3.63 19.56
C PRO A 218 -32.70 4.09 20.43
N ILE A 219 -31.51 4.09 19.84
CA ILE A 219 -30.26 4.64 20.38
C ILE A 219 -30.52 6.07 20.85
N THR A 220 -30.74 6.22 22.15
CA THR A 220 -30.61 7.50 22.83
C THR A 220 -29.11 7.70 23.12
N PRO A 221 -28.50 8.84 22.73
CA PRO A 221 -27.10 9.10 23.03
C PRO A 221 -26.97 9.41 24.52
N SER A 222 -26.76 8.38 25.33
CA SER A 222 -26.29 8.59 26.70
C SER A 222 -24.80 8.86 26.68
N SER A 223 -24.50 10.13 26.85
CA SER A 223 -23.22 10.72 27.18
C SER A 223 -22.42 9.92 28.21
N SER A 224 -21.40 9.19 27.74
CA SER A 224 -20.16 9.02 28.48
C SER A 224 -19.01 8.82 27.49
N ALA A 225 -17.96 9.60 27.71
CA ALA A 225 -16.87 9.81 26.78
C ALA A 225 -16.01 8.56 26.57
N GLY A 226 -15.62 8.31 25.32
CA GLY A 226 -14.36 7.62 25.02
C GLY A 226 -14.42 6.20 24.43
N GLU A 227 -15.36 5.88 23.54
CA GLU A 227 -15.26 4.66 22.71
C GLU A 227 -15.20 5.04 21.23
N SER A 228 -13.99 5.32 20.77
CA SER A 228 -13.67 5.56 19.35
C SER A 228 -12.87 4.36 18.83
N GLY A 229 -13.50 3.19 18.83
CA GLY A 229 -12.91 1.96 18.32
C GLY A 229 -13.99 0.92 18.00
N SER A 230 -13.82 0.21 16.89
CA SER A 230 -14.69 -0.92 16.55
C SER A 230 -14.55 -2.02 17.62
N ALA A 231 -15.61 -2.80 17.87
CA ALA A 231 -15.63 -3.89 18.86
C ALA A 231 -14.55 -4.98 18.61
N TRP A 232 -13.86 -4.92 17.46
CA TRP A 232 -12.78 -5.82 17.06
C TRP A 232 -11.43 -5.51 17.74
N ASN A 233 -11.29 -4.35 18.39
CA ASN A 233 -10.03 -3.88 18.96
C ASN A 233 -9.69 -4.47 20.35
N HIS A 234 -10.50 -5.39 20.87
CA HIS A 234 -10.23 -6.07 22.15
C HIS A 234 -9.06 -7.07 22.10
N ALA A 235 -8.61 -7.51 20.91
CA ALA A 235 -7.59 -8.56 20.76
C ALA A 235 -6.17 -8.06 20.39
N GLY A 236 -5.90 -6.75 20.45
CA GLY A 236 -4.60 -6.20 20.03
C GLY A 236 -4.44 -6.07 18.50
N THR A 237 -5.54 -6.08 17.77
CA THR A 237 -5.60 -5.86 16.32
C THR A 237 -5.17 -4.43 15.97
N TRP A 238 -4.42 -4.28 14.88
CA TRP A 238 -4.04 -3.00 14.29
C TRP A 238 -5.20 -2.49 13.42
N GLU A 239 -5.82 -1.37 13.81
CA GLU A 239 -6.79 -0.64 12.97
C GLU A 239 -6.18 0.69 12.57
N GLU A 240 -5.97 0.90 11.27
CA GLU A 240 -5.38 2.12 10.72
C GLU A 240 -6.38 2.82 9.80
N LYS A 241 -6.54 4.12 10.03
CA LYS A 241 -7.37 4.99 9.21
C LYS A 241 -6.48 5.98 8.49
N ASP A 242 -6.55 6.00 7.16
CA ASP A 242 -5.92 7.03 6.34
C ASP A 242 -6.60 8.38 6.60
N THR A 243 -5.80 9.37 6.99
CA THR A 243 -6.22 10.75 7.27
C THR A 243 -5.45 11.76 6.40
N THR A 244 -4.74 11.28 5.39
CA THR A 244 -3.84 12.09 4.54
C THR A 244 -4.55 13.30 3.94
N HIS A 245 -5.79 13.12 3.44
CA HIS A 245 -6.56 14.21 2.84
C HIS A 245 -6.88 15.32 3.86
N TRP A 246 -7.36 14.95 5.05
CA TRP A 246 -7.66 15.91 6.11
C TRP A 246 -6.41 16.67 6.53
N CYS A 247 -5.29 15.96 6.70
CA CYS A 247 -4.02 16.54 7.10
C CYS A 247 -3.53 17.59 6.09
N LYS A 248 -3.57 17.28 4.79
CA LYS A 248 -3.12 18.18 3.72
C LYS A 248 -3.98 19.44 3.66
N ASP A 249 -5.30 19.30 3.61
CA ASP A 249 -6.21 20.44 3.51
C ASP A 249 -6.12 21.36 4.74
N HIS A 250 -6.07 20.76 5.93
CA HIS A 250 -6.07 21.52 7.18
C HIS A 250 -4.72 22.21 7.43
N LEU A 251 -3.62 21.55 7.06
CA LEU A 251 -2.29 22.13 7.12
C LEU A 251 -2.16 23.31 6.15
N GLU A 252 -2.64 23.16 4.92
CA GLU A 252 -2.66 24.23 3.92
C GLU A 252 -3.42 25.45 4.45
N LYS A 253 -4.63 25.23 4.96
CA LYS A 253 -5.47 26.30 5.51
C LYS A 253 -4.78 27.05 6.66
N ARG A 254 -4.22 26.33 7.65
CA ARG A 254 -3.50 26.91 8.79
C ARG A 254 -2.30 27.75 8.36
N LEU A 255 -1.53 27.25 7.40
CA LEU A 255 -0.35 27.95 6.89
C LEU A 255 -0.75 29.22 6.11
N LEU A 256 -1.82 29.20 5.33
CA LEU A 256 -2.32 30.40 4.63
C LEU A 256 -2.90 31.46 5.59
N GLU A 257 -3.44 31.06 6.74
CA GLU A 257 -3.93 31.97 7.78
C GLU A 257 -2.80 32.69 8.54
N THR A 258 -1.55 32.24 8.39
CA THR A 258 -0.41 32.79 9.13
C THR A 258 0.02 34.14 8.56
N LYS A 259 -0.07 35.18 9.40
CA LYS A 259 0.31 36.56 9.09
C LYS A 259 1.14 37.15 10.22
N VAL A 260 2.09 38.01 9.87
CA VAL A 260 3.01 38.63 10.81
C VAL A 260 3.17 40.09 10.50
N GLU A 261 3.13 40.93 11.52
CA GLU A 261 3.39 42.36 11.41
C GLU A 261 4.72 42.70 12.09
N ALA A 262 5.45 43.63 11.49
CA ALA A 262 6.67 44.19 12.04
C ALA A 262 6.67 45.70 11.83
N SER A 263 6.82 46.45 12.92
CA SER A 263 6.96 47.90 12.87
C SER A 263 8.43 48.29 13.04
N GLY A 264 8.92 49.13 12.13
CA GLY A 264 10.21 49.78 12.24
C GLY A 264 10.21 50.94 13.23
N ILE A 265 11.41 51.40 13.59
CA ILE A 265 11.62 52.53 14.51
C ILE A 265 11.12 53.86 13.90
N ASP A 266 11.08 53.96 12.57
CA ASP A 266 10.73 55.17 11.83
C ASP A 266 9.23 55.26 11.45
N GLY A 267 8.39 54.34 11.95
CA GLY A 267 6.95 54.31 11.66
C GLY A 267 6.55 53.48 10.43
N ASP A 268 7.52 52.90 9.71
CA ASP A 268 7.25 51.96 8.61
C ASP A 268 6.74 50.63 9.18
N ALA A 269 5.47 50.31 8.91
CA ALA A 269 4.86 49.03 9.24
C ALA A 269 4.89 48.11 8.02
N LEU A 270 5.56 46.97 8.16
CA LEU A 270 5.57 45.91 7.15
C LEU A 270 4.80 44.72 7.68
N TYR A 271 4.03 44.07 6.80
CA TYR A 271 3.40 42.81 7.12
C TYR A 271 3.86 41.71 6.15
N CYS A 272 4.05 40.51 6.68
CA CYS A 272 4.45 39.32 5.96
C CYS A 272 3.28 38.35 5.97
N SER A 273 2.93 37.84 4.79
CA SER A 273 1.87 36.84 4.64
C SER A 273 2.32 35.69 3.75
N ILE A 274 1.78 34.49 4.04
CA ILE A 274 2.00 33.31 3.20
C ILE A 274 1.01 33.36 2.04
N THR A 275 1.52 33.44 0.82
CA THR A 275 0.68 33.60 -0.38
C THR A 275 0.29 32.27 -1.01
N GLU A 276 1.17 31.27 -0.92
CA GLU A 276 0.95 29.98 -1.58
C GLU A 276 1.68 28.87 -0.83
N VAL A 277 1.00 27.75 -0.64
CA VAL A 277 1.58 26.48 -0.17
C VAL A 277 1.74 25.56 -1.38
N LYS A 278 2.96 25.12 -1.65
CA LYS A 278 3.31 24.23 -2.76
C LYS A 278 3.82 22.89 -2.27
N ASP A 279 3.68 21.90 -3.13
CA ASP A 279 4.29 20.58 -2.98
C ASP A 279 3.96 19.90 -1.64
N ILE A 280 2.71 19.98 -1.15
CA ILE A 280 2.32 19.23 0.05
C ILE A 280 2.30 17.74 -0.29
N THR A 281 3.29 17.03 0.22
CA THR A 281 3.57 15.64 -0.15
C THR A 281 3.87 14.84 1.11
N GLY A 282 3.61 13.53 1.05
CA GLY A 282 3.61 12.65 2.21
C GLY A 282 2.23 12.08 2.56
N ASP A 283 2.19 11.38 3.68
CA ASP A 283 1.07 10.58 4.16
C ASP A 283 0.82 10.79 5.66
N ALA A 284 -0.43 10.55 6.05
CA ALA A 284 -0.84 10.62 7.45
C ALA A 284 -1.93 9.59 7.72
N SER A 285 -1.79 8.87 8.83
CA SER A 285 -2.75 7.90 9.30
C SER A 285 -2.87 7.92 10.83
N VAL A 286 -4.00 7.43 11.32
CA VAL A 286 -4.24 7.24 12.74
C VAL A 286 -4.43 5.75 12.98
N ALA A 287 -3.50 5.18 13.75
CA ALA A 287 -3.53 3.78 14.13
C ALA A 287 -4.02 3.63 15.57
N VAL A 288 -4.95 2.71 15.80
CA VAL A 288 -5.40 2.32 17.14
C VAL A 288 -4.76 0.98 17.47
N VAL A 289 -3.89 0.97 18.47
CA VAL A 289 -3.18 -0.24 18.93
C VAL A 289 -3.43 -0.44 20.40
N SER A 290 -4.09 -1.54 20.76
CA SER A 290 -4.39 -1.88 22.16
C SER A 290 -5.13 -0.74 22.90
N GLY A 291 -6.07 -0.10 22.20
CA GLY A 291 -6.86 1.02 22.72
C GLY A 291 -6.14 2.38 22.79
N LYS A 292 -4.86 2.46 22.41
CA LYS A 292 -4.10 3.72 22.33
C LYS A 292 -4.03 4.21 20.89
N LYS A 293 -4.35 5.49 20.68
CA LYS A 293 -4.20 6.17 19.39
C LYS A 293 -2.73 6.53 19.14
N ARG A 294 -2.25 6.25 17.94
CA ARG A 294 -0.95 6.62 17.42
C ARG A 294 -1.18 7.46 16.17
N TYR A 295 -0.73 8.70 16.22
CA TYR A 295 -0.78 9.63 15.09
C TYR A 295 0.51 9.47 14.31
N ILE A 296 0.40 9.00 13.08
CA ILE A 296 1.52 8.76 12.19
C ILE A 296 1.37 9.75 11.05
N PHE A 297 2.32 10.66 10.90
CA PHE A 297 2.35 11.57 9.76
C PHE A 297 3.80 11.89 9.43
N ASP A 298 4.05 12.02 8.13
CA ASP A 298 5.30 12.47 7.55
C ASP A 298 4.93 13.32 6.32
N LEU A 299 5.06 14.63 6.46
CA LEU A 299 4.68 15.61 5.45
C LEU A 299 5.85 16.54 5.15
N HIS A 300 5.93 16.97 3.90
CA HIS A 300 6.83 18.03 3.48
C HIS A 300 6.11 19.02 2.58
N CYS A 301 6.49 20.30 2.68
CA CYS A 301 5.88 21.35 1.88
C CYS A 301 6.84 22.52 1.62
N LYS A 302 6.50 23.35 0.63
CA LYS A 302 7.21 24.58 0.30
C LYS A 302 6.26 25.75 0.37
N LEU A 303 6.61 26.78 1.12
CA LEU A 303 5.80 27.97 1.30
C LEU A 303 6.40 29.12 0.49
N LYS A 304 5.53 29.95 -0.09
CA LYS A 304 5.91 31.27 -0.59
C LYS A 304 5.36 32.33 0.32
N PHE A 305 6.17 33.33 0.61
CA PHE A 305 5.77 34.47 1.42
C PHE A 305 6.12 35.77 0.71
N GLU A 306 5.30 36.78 0.98
CA GLU A 306 5.45 38.15 0.48
C GLU A 306 5.39 39.11 1.66
N ILE A 307 6.25 40.12 1.60
CA ILE A 307 6.33 41.21 2.59
C ILE A 307 5.87 42.47 1.90
N ASN A 308 4.80 43.04 2.42
CA ASN A 308 4.14 44.22 1.89
C ASN A 308 4.24 45.36 2.91
N GLU A 309 4.21 46.60 2.41
CA GLU A 309 4.11 47.78 3.24
C GLU A 309 2.65 48.05 3.61
N ASP A 310 2.37 48.32 4.88
CA ASP A 310 0.99 48.55 5.36
C ASP A 310 0.37 49.83 4.76
N SER A 311 1.19 50.83 4.44
CA SER A 311 0.71 52.12 3.90
C SER A 311 0.36 52.10 2.42
N THR A 312 1.01 51.26 1.61
CA THR A 312 0.93 51.28 0.14
C THR A 312 0.51 49.94 -0.46
N ASP A 313 0.48 48.88 0.35
CA ASP A 313 0.27 47.48 -0.05
C ASP A 313 1.27 47.00 -1.12
N ASP A 314 2.38 47.73 -1.30
CA ASP A 314 3.39 47.41 -2.29
C ASP A 314 4.27 46.26 -1.79
N VAL A 315 4.48 45.25 -2.66
CA VAL A 315 5.33 44.10 -2.36
C VAL A 315 6.79 44.54 -2.30
N ILE A 316 7.37 44.64 -1.11
CA ILE A 316 8.77 45.07 -0.91
C ILE A 316 9.74 43.90 -1.13
N ALA A 317 9.39 42.71 -0.62
CA ALA A 317 10.25 41.55 -0.70
C ALA A 317 9.43 40.25 -0.81
N SER A 318 10.02 39.23 -1.43
CA SER A 318 9.39 37.92 -1.53
C SER A 318 10.41 36.81 -1.48
N GLY A 319 10.02 35.66 -0.93
CA GLY A 319 10.90 34.52 -0.75
C GLY A 319 10.13 33.21 -0.67
N SER A 320 10.86 32.12 -0.41
CA SER A 320 10.25 30.85 -0.10
C SER A 320 10.87 30.18 1.13
N LEU A 321 10.04 29.41 1.84
CA LEU A 321 10.44 28.56 2.95
C LEU A 321 10.22 27.11 2.53
N LYS A 322 11.10 26.21 2.96
CA LYS A 322 10.88 24.76 2.81
C LYS A 322 10.79 24.14 4.19
N LEU A 323 9.80 23.26 4.35
CA LEU A 323 9.62 22.44 5.53
C LEU A 323 9.89 21.00 5.07
N PRO A 324 11.14 20.53 5.19
CA PRO A 324 11.53 19.23 4.65
C PRO A 324 10.98 18.04 5.45
N ASP A 325 10.73 18.23 6.75
CA ASP A 325 10.29 17.16 7.65
C ASP A 325 9.27 17.70 8.67
N ILE A 326 8.00 17.38 8.44
CA ILE A 326 6.90 17.57 9.39
C ILE A 326 6.44 16.17 9.80
N CYS A 327 7.05 15.62 10.86
CA CYS A 327 6.75 14.26 11.32
C CYS A 327 6.25 14.20 12.77
N SER A 328 5.52 13.14 13.08
CA SER A 328 4.98 12.87 14.42
C SER A 328 6.04 12.85 15.54
N THR A 329 7.30 12.54 15.21
CA THR A 329 8.38 12.36 16.20
C THR A 329 9.15 13.64 16.52
N HIS A 330 9.29 14.57 15.57
CA HIS A 330 10.12 15.77 15.71
C HIS A 330 9.38 17.08 15.38
N HIS A 331 8.04 17.08 15.34
CA HIS A 331 7.23 18.28 15.06
C HIS A 331 7.49 19.48 16.01
N GLU A 332 8.10 19.28 17.18
CA GLU A 332 8.44 20.37 18.11
C GLU A 332 9.68 21.17 17.69
N GLU A 333 10.64 20.52 17.01
CA GLU A 333 11.91 21.05 16.54
C GLU A 333 11.90 21.23 15.00
N LEU A 334 10.80 21.74 14.48
CA LEU A 334 10.59 21.87 13.03
C LEU A 334 11.73 22.65 12.34
N GLU A 335 12.38 21.97 11.41
CA GLU A 335 13.35 22.56 10.50
C GLU A 335 12.64 23.40 9.44
N VAL A 336 13.06 24.66 9.32
CA VAL A 336 12.52 25.59 8.31
C VAL A 336 13.70 26.15 7.54
N GLU A 337 13.89 25.66 6.32
CA GLU A 337 14.93 26.15 5.43
C GLU A 337 14.42 27.40 4.70
N SER A 338 15.07 28.52 4.96
CA SER A 338 14.74 29.77 4.27
C SER A 338 15.57 29.90 2.99
N SER A 339 14.91 29.92 1.84
CA SER A 339 15.58 30.17 0.57
C SER A 339 15.95 31.66 0.43
N GLY A 340 16.84 31.99 -0.49
CA GLY A 340 17.20 33.37 -0.78
C GLY A 340 16.01 34.20 -1.29
N TRP A 341 16.11 35.53 -1.17
CA TRP A 341 15.10 36.46 -1.67
C TRP A 341 14.90 36.31 -3.19
N LYS A 342 13.64 36.18 -3.61
CA LYS A 342 13.23 36.27 -5.02
C LYS A 342 13.12 37.73 -5.44
N LYS A 343 12.46 38.56 -4.64
CA LYS A 343 12.51 40.04 -4.71
C LYS A 343 13.27 40.54 -3.48
N LYS A 344 14.37 41.25 -3.69
CA LYS A 344 15.20 41.78 -2.60
C LYS A 344 14.58 43.07 -2.03
N PRO A 345 14.60 43.24 -0.71
CA PRO A 345 14.18 44.50 -0.10
C PRO A 345 15.14 45.64 -0.47
N SER A 346 14.63 46.87 -0.42
CA SER A 346 15.44 48.09 -0.52
C SER A 346 16.38 48.21 0.69
N MET A 347 17.45 48.99 0.57
CA MET A 347 18.48 49.15 1.59
C MET A 347 17.94 49.78 2.89
N ALA A 348 16.90 50.62 2.79
CA ALA A 348 16.20 51.19 3.95
C ALA A 348 15.39 50.13 4.72
N ASN A 349 14.66 49.26 4.00
CA ASN A 349 13.71 48.30 4.60
C ASN A 349 14.36 46.93 4.88
N GLN A 350 15.66 46.79 4.63
CA GLN A 350 16.37 45.52 4.72
C GLN A 350 16.35 44.94 6.14
N GLN A 351 16.51 45.78 7.16
CA GLN A 351 16.52 45.32 8.56
C GLN A 351 15.13 44.83 8.99
N ILE A 352 14.07 45.58 8.66
CA ILE A 352 12.69 45.24 8.98
C ILE A 352 12.25 43.99 8.21
N ALA A 353 12.61 43.88 6.93
CA ALA A 353 12.31 42.70 6.12
C ALA A 353 12.98 41.42 6.64
N ASN A 354 14.21 41.53 7.19
CA ASN A 354 14.87 40.40 7.84
C ASN A 354 14.18 40.01 9.16
N ASP A 355 13.71 40.99 9.94
CA ASP A 355 12.94 40.76 11.17
C ASP A 355 11.59 40.09 10.86
N CYS A 356 10.84 40.58 9.85
CA CYS A 356 9.64 39.91 9.32
C CYS A 356 9.92 38.45 8.93
N ARG A 357 11.05 38.20 8.26
CA ARG A 357 11.44 36.86 7.82
C ARG A 357 11.75 35.92 9.00
N LEU A 358 12.32 36.42 10.09
CA LEU A 358 12.55 35.62 11.29
C LEU A 358 11.24 35.35 12.05
N ARG A 359 10.39 36.36 12.18
CA ARG A 359 9.09 36.22 12.84
C ARG A 359 8.15 35.26 12.10
N ILE A 360 8.05 35.33 10.77
CA ILE A 360 7.22 34.40 9.99
C ILE A 360 7.71 32.95 10.15
N VAL A 361 9.01 32.72 10.28
CA VAL A 361 9.55 31.37 10.53
C VAL A 361 9.12 30.87 11.91
N SER A 362 9.12 31.73 12.94
CA SER A 362 8.63 31.37 14.28
C SER A 362 7.13 31.06 14.26
N GLU A 363 6.34 31.89 13.61
CA GLU A 363 4.89 31.74 13.51
C GLU A 363 4.48 30.51 12.70
N VAL A 364 5.21 30.17 11.64
CA VAL A 364 5.02 28.91 10.91
C VAL A 364 5.24 27.71 11.83
N ARG A 365 6.26 27.74 12.70
CA ARG A 365 6.49 26.67 13.68
C ARG A 365 5.34 26.54 14.67
N GLU A 366 4.81 27.66 15.14
CA GLU A 366 3.65 27.68 16.05
C GLU A 366 2.37 27.19 15.36
N SER A 367 2.15 27.62 14.12
CA SER A 367 1.02 27.19 13.28
C SER A 367 1.03 25.67 13.07
N VAL A 368 2.19 25.08 12.78
CA VAL A 368 2.33 23.61 12.68
C VAL A 368 2.07 22.93 14.02
N LYS A 369 2.55 23.47 15.15
CA LYS A 369 2.25 22.93 16.49
C LYS A 369 0.75 22.96 16.81
N LEU A 370 0.05 24.02 16.43
CA LEU A 370 -1.39 24.12 16.58
C LEU A 370 -2.11 23.13 15.68
N TRP A 371 -1.67 22.97 14.43
CA TRP A 371 -2.21 21.95 13.52
C TRP A 371 -2.08 20.54 14.09
N VAL A 372 -0.95 20.18 14.74
CA VAL A 372 -0.81 18.87 15.41
C VAL A 372 -1.83 18.72 16.55
N LYS A 373 -2.08 19.78 17.33
CA LYS A 373 -3.13 19.75 18.37
C LYS A 373 -4.52 19.57 17.76
N ASP A 374 -4.81 20.26 16.66
CA ASP A 374 -6.08 20.11 15.94
C ASP A 374 -6.26 18.69 15.41
N PHE A 375 -5.20 18.09 14.86
CA PHE A 375 -5.20 16.71 14.37
C PHE A 375 -5.50 15.72 15.49
N ASN A 376 -4.83 15.87 16.64
CA ASN A 376 -5.02 15.02 17.81
C ASN A 376 -6.40 15.21 18.47
N ASN A 377 -7.03 16.38 18.32
CA ASN A 377 -8.38 16.63 18.85
C ASN A 377 -9.47 16.11 17.92
N HIS A 378 -9.23 16.14 16.60
CA HIS A 378 -10.19 15.69 15.60
C HIS A 378 -10.26 14.15 15.52
N TYR A 379 -9.13 13.47 15.68
CA TYR A 379 -9.02 12.00 15.61
C TYR A 379 -8.59 11.41 16.92
#